data_AF-A0A7V4LRL4-F1
#
_entry.id   AF-A0A7V4LRL4-F1
#
_cell.length_a   1.000
_cell.length_b   1.000
_cell.length_c   1.000
_cell.angle_alpha   90.00
_cell.angle_beta   90.00
_cell.angle_gamma   90.00
#
_symmetry.space_group_name_H-M   'P 1'
#
loop_
_entity.id
_entity.type
_entity.pdbx_description
1 polymer ?
#
loop_
_entity_poly.entity_id
_entity_poly.type
_entity_poly.pdbx_seq_one_letter_code
_entity_poly.pdbx_strand_id
1 'polypeptide(L)'
;MNVLMVGDVVGAPGRRALARVVAALKQRGEADVVVANAENAAGGRGATRAVVEEMLAAGADVLTLGDHAWDQKELVTFVANERRLLRPANFAPGCPGRGVVTIETPGGRVTVINLVGRVFMPPADCPFRAVDAILEREPGLAKVILVDMHAEATSEKLAMGRYLDGRVSAVV
;
A
#
# COMPACT_ATOMS: atom_id res chain seq x y z
N MET A 1 17.35 0.56 9.07
CA MET A 1 15.90 0.80 9.02
C MET A 1 15.23 -0.54 8.80
N ASN A 2 14.34 -0.93 9.70
CA ASN A 2 13.54 -2.13 9.64
C ASN A 2 12.13 -1.77 9.16
N VAL A 3 11.73 -2.32 8.01
CA VAL A 3 10.39 -2.12 7.43
C VAL A 3 9.55 -3.36 7.70
N LEU A 4 8.36 -3.15 8.24
CA LEU A 4 7.32 -4.17 8.37
C LEU A 4 6.26 -3.95 7.29
N MET A 5 6.15 -4.90 6.36
CA MET A 5 5.02 -4.97 5.43
C MET A 5 4.03 -6.01 5.91
N VAL A 6 2.80 -5.57 6.19
CA VAL A 6 1.69 -6.40 6.64
C VAL A 6 0.78 -6.64 5.44
N GLY A 7 0.55 -7.91 5.13
CA GLY A 7 -0.41 -8.31 4.10
C GLY A 7 -1.85 -7.96 4.49
N ASP A 8 -2.79 -8.45 3.70
CA ASP A 8 -4.21 -8.10 3.76
C ASP A 8 -4.80 -8.23 5.17
N VAL A 9 -5.18 -7.09 5.73
CA VAL A 9 -5.84 -7.02 7.02
C VAL A 9 -7.34 -7.27 6.83
N VAL A 10 -7.79 -8.46 7.21
CA VAL A 10 -9.18 -8.89 6.96
C VAL A 10 -10.08 -8.66 8.19
N GLY A 11 -11.00 -7.70 8.06
CA GLY A 11 -12.05 -7.41 9.02
C GLY A 11 -11.56 -7.11 10.45
N ALA A 12 -12.49 -7.16 11.41
CA ALA A 12 -12.18 -6.87 12.81
C ALA A 12 -11.10 -7.81 13.43
N PRO A 13 -11.05 -9.12 13.10
CA PRO A 13 -9.97 -9.98 13.58
C PRO A 13 -8.59 -9.52 13.09
N GLY A 14 -8.46 -9.19 11.80
CA GLY A 14 -7.21 -8.69 11.23
C GLY A 14 -6.75 -7.40 11.89
N ARG A 15 -7.65 -6.44 12.09
CA ARG A 15 -7.30 -5.15 12.71
C ARG A 15 -6.83 -5.31 14.16
N ARG A 16 -7.46 -6.20 14.93
CA ARG A 16 -7.00 -6.53 16.31
C ARG A 16 -5.61 -7.19 16.30
N ALA A 17 -5.35 -8.07 15.34
CA ALA A 17 -4.04 -8.70 15.19
C ALA A 17 -2.97 -7.67 14.82
N LEU A 18 -3.25 -6.79 13.85
CA LEU A 18 -2.38 -5.68 13.46
C LEU A 18 -1.99 -4.85 14.67
N ALA A 19 -2.97 -4.33 15.42
CA ALA A 19 -2.72 -3.46 16.56
C ALA A 19 -1.83 -4.11 17.63
N ARG A 20 -2.09 -5.38 17.95
CA ARG A 20 -1.30 -6.13 18.94
C ARG A 20 0.12 -6.38 18.46
N VAL A 21 0.30 -6.82 17.22
CA VAL A 21 1.60 -7.22 16.67
C VAL A 21 2.47 -5.99 16.41
N VAL A 22 1.91 -4.96 15.78
CA VAL A 22 2.64 -3.70 15.49
C VAL A 22 3.10 -3.04 16.78
N ALA A 23 2.25 -2.94 17.79
CA ALA A 23 2.64 -2.39 19.09
C ALA A 23 3.81 -3.18 19.72
N ALA A 24 3.77 -4.51 19.69
CA ALA A 24 4.83 -5.34 20.24
C ALA A 24 6.16 -5.18 19.48
N LEU A 25 6.13 -5.13 18.14
CA LEU A 25 7.33 -4.98 17.31
C LEU A 25 7.94 -3.58 17.44
N LYS A 26 7.11 -2.52 17.47
CA LYS A 26 7.58 -1.14 17.70
C LYS A 26 8.21 -1.00 19.09
N GLN A 27 7.63 -1.61 20.13
CA GLN A 27 8.21 -1.60 21.50
C GLN A 27 9.59 -2.28 21.58
N ARG A 28 9.85 -3.28 20.73
CA ARG A 28 11.14 -3.97 20.65
C ARG A 28 12.14 -3.28 19.72
N GLY A 29 11.76 -2.20 19.05
CA GLY A 29 12.58 -1.56 18.02
C GLY A 29 12.76 -2.40 16.76
N GLU A 30 11.85 -3.35 16.51
CA GLU A 30 11.91 -4.28 15.37
C GLU A 30 11.17 -3.76 14.13
N ALA A 31 10.43 -2.66 14.25
CA ALA A 31 9.73 -2.01 13.13
C ALA A 31 9.85 -0.48 13.22
N ASP A 32 10.62 0.11 12.30
CA ASP A 32 10.76 1.57 12.17
C ASP A 32 9.63 2.15 11.32
N VAL A 33 9.18 1.39 10.31
CA VAL A 33 8.15 1.78 9.34
C VAL A 33 7.20 0.62 9.13
N VAL A 34 5.89 0.88 9.19
CA VAL A 34 4.85 -0.12 8.99
C VAL A 34 3.99 0.26 7.79
N VAL A 35 4.01 -0.58 6.76
CA VAL A 35 3.07 -0.52 5.63
C VAL A 35 2.08 -1.66 5.80
N ALA A 36 0.78 -1.39 5.74
CA ALA A 36 -0.24 -2.42 5.90
C ALA A 36 -1.30 -2.36 4.81
N ASN A 37 -1.62 -3.51 4.20
CA ASN A 37 -2.70 -3.57 3.23
C ASN A 37 -4.07 -3.61 3.94
N ALA A 38 -4.88 -2.59 3.67
CA ALA A 38 -6.18 -2.36 4.30
C ALA A 38 -7.36 -2.75 3.41
N GLU A 39 -7.14 -3.41 2.27
CA GLU A 39 -8.20 -3.58 1.27
C GLU A 39 -9.38 -4.45 1.73
N ASN A 40 -9.20 -5.25 2.76
CA ASN A 40 -10.23 -6.13 3.33
C ASN A 40 -10.65 -5.72 4.75
N ALA A 41 -10.26 -4.52 5.19
CA ALA A 41 -10.32 -4.14 6.60
C ALA A 41 -11.74 -3.81 7.08
N ALA A 42 -12.64 -3.36 6.21
CA ALA A 42 -14.03 -3.05 6.53
C ALA A 42 -14.96 -4.22 6.18
N GLY A 43 -15.27 -5.08 7.15
CA GLY A 43 -16.22 -6.19 6.94
C GLY A 43 -15.77 -7.22 5.89
N GLY A 44 -14.47 -7.25 5.57
CA GLY A 44 -13.88 -8.16 4.59
C GLY A 44 -13.67 -7.55 3.21
N ARG A 45 -14.16 -6.33 2.91
CA ARG A 45 -13.99 -5.67 1.60
C ARG A 45 -13.99 -4.14 1.71
N GLY A 46 -12.97 -3.51 1.14
CA GLY A 46 -12.67 -2.08 1.23
C GLY A 46 -12.27 -1.61 2.63
N ALA A 47 -12.17 -0.29 2.77
CA ALA A 47 -11.88 0.37 4.03
C ALA A 47 -12.82 1.58 4.24
N THR A 48 -13.30 1.75 5.47
CA THR A 48 -14.04 2.95 5.89
C THR A 48 -13.09 3.96 6.53
N ARG A 49 -13.50 5.22 6.64
CA ARG A 49 -12.73 6.28 7.31
C ARG A 49 -12.35 5.86 8.73
N ALA A 50 -13.33 5.36 9.49
CA ALA A 50 -13.11 4.91 10.86
C ALA A 50 -12.08 3.76 10.94
N VAL A 51 -12.11 2.83 9.97
CA VAL A 51 -11.15 1.72 9.90
C VAL A 51 -9.75 2.20 9.53
N VAL A 52 -9.63 3.14 8.58
CA VAL A 52 -8.36 3.76 8.20
C VAL A 52 -7.74 4.48 9.40
N GLU A 53 -8.53 5.30 10.10
CA GLU A 53 -8.10 6.02 11.30
C GLU A 53 -7.69 5.03 12.43
N GLU A 54 -8.46 3.96 12.63
CA GLU A 54 -8.14 2.88 13.58
C GLU A 54 -6.77 2.24 13.27
N MET A 55 -6.51 1.90 12.02
CA MET A 55 -5.26 1.23 11.62
C MET A 55 -4.04 2.16 11.69
N LEU A 56 -4.21 3.44 11.33
CA LEU A 56 -3.16 4.44 11.49
C LEU A 56 -2.85 4.69 12.97
N ALA A 57 -3.88 4.77 13.82
CA ALA A 57 -3.72 4.89 15.27
C ALA A 57 -3.07 3.64 15.90
N ALA A 58 -3.29 2.46 15.30
CA ALA A 58 -2.64 1.21 15.67
C ALA A 58 -1.14 1.15 15.29
N GLY A 59 -0.63 2.16 14.59
CA GLY A 59 0.78 2.31 14.28
C GLY A 59 1.16 1.98 12.84
N ALA A 60 0.20 1.80 11.93
CA ALA A 60 0.51 1.79 10.50
C ALA A 60 0.93 3.20 10.04
N ASP A 61 2.02 3.29 9.28
CA ASP A 61 2.58 4.54 8.77
C ASP A 61 2.04 4.85 7.36
N VAL A 62 1.84 3.81 6.54
CA VAL A 62 1.17 3.86 5.24
C VAL A 62 0.19 2.70 5.12
N LEU A 63 -0.97 2.96 4.54
CA LEU A 63 -1.95 1.95 4.18
C LEU A 63 -2.00 1.80 2.67
N THR A 64 -1.92 0.57 2.19
CA THR A 64 -2.15 0.19 0.79
C THR A 64 -3.54 -0.43 0.64
N LEU A 65 -4.02 -0.49 -0.59
CA LEU A 65 -5.28 -1.13 -0.97
C LEU A 65 -5.04 -2.07 -2.17
N GLY A 66 -6.09 -2.73 -2.64
CA GLY A 66 -6.07 -3.62 -3.80
C GLY A 66 -7.26 -3.36 -4.70
N ASP A 67 -7.81 -4.43 -5.29
CA ASP A 67 -8.98 -4.33 -6.15
C ASP A 67 -10.27 -4.01 -5.38
N HIS A 68 -10.31 -4.26 -4.07
CA HIS A 68 -11.45 -3.92 -3.21
C HIS A 68 -11.49 -2.46 -2.75
N ALA A 69 -10.61 -1.59 -3.25
CA ALA A 69 -10.56 -0.18 -2.85
C ALA A 69 -11.92 0.53 -2.91
N TRP A 70 -12.74 0.29 -3.94
CA TRP A 70 -13.97 1.04 -4.18
C TRP A 70 -15.24 0.39 -3.62
N ASP A 71 -15.12 -0.75 -2.92
CA ASP A 71 -16.29 -1.48 -2.40
C ASP A 71 -17.01 -0.71 -1.28
N GLN A 72 -16.28 0.14 -0.55
CA GLN A 72 -16.86 1.10 0.40
C GLN A 72 -17.05 2.45 -0.27
N LYS A 73 -18.31 2.80 -0.60
CA LYS A 73 -18.65 4.04 -1.33
C LYS A 73 -18.11 5.30 -0.67
N GLU A 74 -18.01 5.32 0.65
CA GLU A 74 -17.47 6.48 1.38
C GLU A 74 -16.00 6.74 1.12
N LEU A 75 -15.21 5.73 0.68
CA LEU A 75 -13.78 5.88 0.42
C LEU A 75 -13.50 7.03 -0.54
N VAL A 76 -14.32 7.14 -1.60
CA VAL A 76 -14.23 8.18 -2.63
C VAL A 76 -14.28 9.59 -2.04
N THR A 77 -14.98 9.78 -0.92
CA THR A 77 -15.17 11.10 -0.30
C THR A 77 -13.94 11.60 0.46
N PHE A 78 -13.00 10.72 0.81
CA PHE A 78 -11.88 11.08 1.69
C PHE A 78 -10.51 10.60 1.27
N VAL A 79 -10.39 9.60 0.38
CA VAL A 79 -9.10 9.03 -0.04
C VAL A 79 -8.13 10.09 -0.60
N ALA A 80 -8.64 11.15 -1.21
CA ALA A 80 -7.81 12.26 -1.70
C ALA A 80 -7.15 13.09 -0.58
N ASN A 81 -7.79 13.13 0.60
CA ASN A 81 -7.39 13.95 1.74
C ASN A 81 -6.48 13.20 2.72
N GLU A 82 -6.53 11.86 2.75
CA GLU A 82 -5.61 11.06 3.57
C GLU A 82 -4.38 10.67 2.73
N ARG A 83 -3.27 11.38 2.95
CA ARG A 83 -2.03 11.18 2.18
C ARG A 83 -1.39 9.81 2.39
N ARG A 84 -1.64 9.16 3.52
CA ARG A 84 -1.04 7.87 3.87
C ARG A 84 -1.87 6.67 3.38
N LEU A 85 -3.00 6.90 2.72
CA LEU A 85 -3.82 5.85 2.13
C LEU A 85 -3.62 5.81 0.61
N LEU A 86 -3.07 4.69 0.14
CA LEU A 86 -2.78 4.45 -1.27
C LEU A 86 -3.83 3.55 -1.88
N ARG A 87 -4.27 3.91 -3.09
CA ARG A 87 -4.97 3.01 -4.01
C ARG A 87 -4.01 2.55 -5.10
N PRO A 88 -4.28 1.46 -5.85
CA PRO A 88 -3.46 1.08 -6.99
C PRO A 88 -3.19 2.24 -7.95
N ALA A 89 -1.92 2.51 -8.24
CA ALA A 89 -1.48 3.64 -9.06
C ALA A 89 -1.95 3.53 -10.52
N ASN A 90 -2.07 2.30 -11.01
CA ASN A 90 -2.53 1.95 -12.35
C ASN A 90 -4.05 1.81 -12.48
N PHE A 91 -4.82 2.36 -11.54
CA PHE A 91 -6.22 2.71 -11.83
C PHE A 91 -6.32 3.86 -12.84
N ALA A 92 -7.45 3.93 -13.52
CA ALA A 92 -7.69 4.87 -14.61
C ALA A 92 -7.37 6.32 -14.21
N PRO A 93 -6.86 7.14 -15.13
CA PRO A 93 -6.63 8.57 -14.88
C PRO A 93 -7.88 9.27 -14.35
N GLY A 94 -7.70 10.13 -13.35
CA GLY A 94 -8.80 10.84 -12.69
C GLY A 94 -9.41 10.13 -11.49
N CYS A 95 -9.06 8.86 -11.23
CA CYS A 95 -9.44 8.20 -9.98
C CYS A 95 -8.89 8.96 -8.75
N PRO A 96 -9.72 9.22 -7.71
CA PRO A 96 -9.34 9.99 -6.55
C PRO A 96 -8.25 9.27 -5.74
N GLY A 97 -7.59 10.02 -4.86
CA GLY A 97 -6.48 9.50 -4.07
C GLY A 97 -5.19 9.44 -4.87
N ARG A 98 -4.22 8.71 -4.33
CA ARG A 98 -2.85 8.60 -4.87
C ARG A 98 -2.41 7.14 -4.84
N GLY A 99 -1.46 6.79 -5.71
CA GLY A 99 -0.84 5.46 -5.72
C GLY A 99 0.61 5.44 -5.26
N VAL A 100 1.15 6.58 -4.86
CA VAL A 100 2.49 6.72 -4.30
C VAL A 100 2.49 7.76 -3.19
N VAL A 101 3.30 7.54 -2.16
CA VAL A 101 3.63 8.54 -1.14
C VAL A 101 5.07 8.36 -0.68
N THR A 102 5.75 9.47 -0.41
CA THR A 102 7.02 9.48 0.32
C THR A 102 6.78 10.04 1.71
N ILE A 103 7.12 9.27 2.74
CA ILE A 103 7.00 9.67 4.15
C ILE A 103 8.38 9.92 4.76
N GLU A 104 8.42 10.83 5.73
CA GLU A 104 9.58 11.07 6.59
C GLU A 104 9.49 10.14 7.80
N THR A 105 10.61 9.50 8.15
CA THR A 105 10.71 8.65 9.34
C THR A 105 12.01 8.97 10.07
N PRO A 106 12.14 8.64 11.37
CA PRO A 106 13.40 8.84 12.09
C PRO A 106 14.61 8.16 11.44
N GLY A 107 14.39 7.04 10.72
CA GLY A 107 15.43 6.31 10.00
C GLY A 107 15.71 6.83 8.58
N GLY A 108 14.99 7.86 8.11
CA GLY A 108 15.07 8.42 6.77
C GLY A 108 13.77 8.31 5.97
N ARG A 109 13.79 8.83 4.75
CA ARG A 109 12.62 8.83 3.85
C ARG A 109 12.33 7.45 3.29
N VAL A 110 11.05 7.12 3.16
CA VAL A 110 10.56 5.89 2.52
C VAL A 110 9.46 6.23 1.54
N THR A 111 9.57 5.72 0.32
CA THR A 111 8.51 5.77 -0.70
C THR A 111 7.77 4.45 -0.72
N VAL A 112 6.43 4.51 -0.74
CA VAL A 112 5.55 3.36 -0.93
C VAL A 112 4.75 3.57 -2.22
N ILE A 113 4.72 2.56 -3.07
CA ILE A 113 3.96 2.51 -4.31
C ILE A 113 2.98 1.34 -4.22
N ASN A 114 1.74 1.56 -4.63
CA ASN A 114 0.70 0.54 -4.72
C ASN A 114 0.39 0.25 -6.18
N LEU A 115 0.33 -1.01 -6.57
CA LEU A 115 -0.06 -1.44 -7.92
C LEU A 115 -1.11 -2.54 -7.85
N VAL A 116 -1.84 -2.75 -8.94
CA VAL A 116 -2.72 -3.90 -9.12
C VAL A 116 -2.35 -4.69 -10.37
N GLY A 117 -2.42 -6.02 -10.29
CA GLY A 117 -2.27 -6.92 -11.42
C GLY A 117 -3.43 -6.84 -12.40
N ARG A 118 -3.34 -7.59 -13.50
CA ARG A 118 -4.38 -7.65 -14.54
C ARG A 118 -4.77 -9.09 -14.89
N VAL A 119 -3.88 -10.05 -14.64
CA VAL A 119 -4.17 -11.44 -14.95
C VAL A 119 -5.12 -11.99 -13.89
N PHE A 120 -6.31 -12.42 -14.31
CA PHE A 120 -7.41 -12.89 -13.46
C PHE A 120 -8.04 -11.83 -12.54
N MET A 121 -7.82 -10.54 -12.84
CA MET A 121 -8.31 -9.41 -12.05
C MET A 121 -9.12 -8.45 -12.92
N PRO A 122 -9.89 -7.52 -12.32
CA PRO A 122 -10.57 -6.47 -13.07
C PRO A 122 -9.62 -5.66 -13.96
N PRO A 123 -10.10 -5.09 -15.08
CA PRO A 123 -9.26 -4.30 -15.97
C PRO A 123 -8.66 -3.07 -15.26
N ALA A 124 -7.35 -2.92 -15.38
CA ALA A 124 -6.58 -1.75 -14.95
C ALA A 124 -5.53 -1.40 -16.01
N ASP A 125 -4.94 -0.21 -15.90
CA ASP A 125 -3.83 0.17 -16.77
C ASP A 125 -2.60 -0.71 -16.49
N CYS A 126 -1.64 -0.71 -17.42
CA CYS A 126 -0.45 -1.55 -17.31
C CYS A 126 0.37 -1.21 -16.05
N PRO A 127 0.52 -2.13 -15.06
CA PRO A 127 1.24 -1.83 -13.82
C PRO A 127 2.72 -1.54 -14.06
N PHE A 128 3.34 -2.20 -15.05
CA PHE A 128 4.74 -2.00 -15.44
C PHE A 128 5.00 -0.57 -15.93
N ARG A 129 4.15 -0.06 -16.82
CA ARG A 129 4.28 1.31 -17.33
C ARG A 129 3.94 2.35 -16.26
N ALA A 130 2.99 2.04 -15.39
CA ALA A 130 2.61 2.93 -14.30
C ALA A 130 3.78 3.12 -13.31
N VAL A 131 4.45 2.04 -12.91
CA VAL A 131 5.61 2.15 -12.01
C VAL A 131 6.80 2.84 -12.67
N ASP A 132 7.07 2.61 -13.96
CA ASP A 132 8.09 3.37 -14.68
C ASP A 132 7.82 4.86 -14.67
N ALA A 133 6.57 5.25 -14.99
CA ALA A 133 6.19 6.65 -15.00
C ALA A 133 6.37 7.30 -13.62
N ILE A 134 6.08 6.59 -12.53
CA ILE A 134 6.34 7.07 -11.16
C ILE A 134 7.83 7.23 -10.92
N LEU A 135 8.64 6.21 -11.22
CA LEU A 135 10.08 6.22 -10.97
C LEU A 135 10.82 7.29 -11.79
N GLU A 136 10.31 7.63 -12.97
CA GLU A 136 10.90 8.66 -13.85
C GLU A 136 10.44 10.08 -13.49
N ARG A 137 9.16 10.26 -13.13
CA ARG A 137 8.52 11.59 -13.12
C ARG A 137 8.21 12.12 -11.73
N GLU A 138 8.10 11.25 -10.73
CA GLU A 138 7.77 11.70 -9.38
C GLU A 138 9.01 12.32 -8.73
N PRO A 139 9.00 13.62 -8.41
CA PRO A 139 10.16 14.26 -7.80
C PRO A 139 10.27 13.85 -6.33
N GLY A 140 11.50 13.72 -5.85
CA GLY A 140 11.76 13.55 -4.42
C GLY A 140 11.45 12.16 -3.86
N LEU A 141 11.38 11.13 -4.72
CA LEU A 141 11.40 9.74 -4.28
C LEU A 141 12.57 9.47 -3.33
N ALA A 142 12.31 8.64 -2.33
CA ALA A 142 13.33 8.18 -1.41
C ALA A 142 14.27 7.16 -2.07
N LYS A 143 15.43 6.94 -1.46
CA LYS A 143 16.29 5.80 -1.83
C LYS A 143 15.64 4.46 -1.47
N VAL A 144 14.85 4.43 -0.40
CA VAL A 144 14.08 3.26 0.02
C VAL A 144 12.71 3.32 -0.65
N ILE A 145 12.48 2.43 -1.61
CA ILE A 145 11.23 2.35 -2.37
C ILE A 145 10.63 0.97 -2.18
N LEU A 146 9.40 0.93 -1.67
CA LEU A 146 8.61 -0.27 -1.42
C LEU A 146 7.46 -0.32 -2.42
N VAL A 147 7.24 -1.46 -3.05
CA VAL A 147 6.14 -1.67 -3.99
C VAL A 147 5.25 -2.80 -3.46
N ASP A 148 3.99 -2.47 -3.18
CA ASP A 148 2.92 -3.45 -2.95
C ASP A 148 2.30 -3.81 -4.31
N MET A 149 2.55 -5.04 -4.77
CA MET A 149 2.03 -5.59 -6.02
C MET A 149 0.84 -6.50 -5.75
N HIS A 150 -0.34 -5.87 -5.63
CA HIS A 150 -1.59 -6.57 -5.38
C HIS A 150 -2.06 -7.31 -6.64
N ALA A 151 -1.76 -8.60 -6.74
CA ALA A 151 -2.03 -9.40 -7.93
C ALA A 151 -2.45 -10.85 -7.60
N GLU A 152 -3.13 -11.51 -8.54
CA GLU A 152 -3.47 -12.94 -8.41
C GLU A 152 -2.39 -13.84 -9.02
N ALA A 153 -2.03 -13.61 -10.28
CA ALA A 153 -1.11 -14.48 -10.99
C ALA A 153 0.34 -14.38 -10.47
N THR A 154 0.89 -15.51 -10.02
CA THR A 154 2.28 -15.62 -9.57
C THR A 154 3.28 -15.19 -10.65
N SER A 155 2.98 -15.47 -11.93
CA SER A 155 3.80 -15.04 -13.06
C SER A 155 3.90 -13.51 -13.17
N GLU A 156 2.79 -12.80 -12.90
CA GLU A 156 2.77 -11.33 -12.96
C GLU A 156 3.56 -10.72 -11.78
N LYS A 157 3.43 -11.30 -10.58
CA LYS A 157 4.23 -10.90 -9.40
C LYS A 157 5.73 -11.11 -9.63
N LEU A 158 6.12 -12.31 -10.08
CA LEU A 158 7.52 -12.62 -10.37
C LEU A 158 8.08 -11.74 -11.48
N ALA A 159 7.29 -11.46 -12.52
CA ALA A 159 7.69 -10.54 -13.57
C ALA A 159 7.92 -9.12 -13.03
N MET A 160 7.04 -8.59 -12.18
CA MET A 160 7.22 -7.28 -11.57
C MET A 160 8.48 -7.22 -10.69
N GLY A 161 8.70 -8.25 -9.86
CA GLY A 161 9.90 -8.35 -9.04
C GLY A 161 11.19 -8.34 -9.86
N ARG A 162 11.23 -9.07 -10.98
CA ARG A 162 12.37 -9.05 -11.91
C ARG A 162 12.50 -7.74 -12.66
N TYR A 163 11.38 -7.13 -13.03
CA TYR A 163 11.35 -5.87 -13.78
C TYR A 163 11.89 -4.68 -12.98
N LEU A 164 11.71 -4.70 -11.67
CA LEU A 164 12.14 -3.64 -10.76
C LEU A 164 13.44 -3.97 -9.99
N ASP A 165 14.09 -5.09 -10.31
CA ASP A 165 15.35 -5.49 -9.70
C ASP A 165 16.42 -4.39 -9.87
N GLY A 166 17.06 -4.01 -8.77
CA GLY A 166 18.02 -2.91 -8.70
C GLY A 166 17.43 -1.49 -8.82
N ARG A 167 16.11 -1.34 -9.06
CA ARG A 167 15.44 -0.03 -9.20
C ARG A 167 14.63 0.37 -7.97
N VAL A 168 14.15 -0.61 -7.21
CA VAL A 168 13.42 -0.42 -5.94
C VAL A 168 14.05 -1.29 -4.85
N SER A 169 13.68 -1.04 -3.59
CA SER A 169 14.24 -1.77 -2.45
C SER A 169 13.52 -3.09 -2.19
N ALA A 170 12.20 -3.13 -2.41
CA ALA A 170 11.40 -4.34 -2.26
C ALA A 170 10.14 -4.29 -3.14
N VAL A 171 9.76 -5.46 -3.66
CA VAL A 171 8.45 -5.73 -4.27
C VAL A 171 7.83 -6.87 -3.45
N VAL A 172 6.64 -6.63 -2.91
CA VAL A 172 5.91 -7.57 -2.05
C VAL A 172 4.55 -7.87 -2.68
#